data_AF-E9RUS4-F1
#
_entry.id   AF-E9RUS4-F1
#
_cell.length_a   1.000
_cell.length_b   1.000
_cell.length_c   1.000
_cell.angle_alpha   90.00
_cell.angle_beta   90.00
_cell.angle_gamma   90.00
#
_symmetry.space_group_name_H-M   'P 1'
#
loop_
_entity.id
_entity.type
_entity.pdbx_description
1 polymer ?
#
loop_
_entity_poly.entity_id
_entity_poly.type
_entity_poly.pdbx_seq_one_letter_code
_entity_poly.pdbx_strand_id
1 'polypeptide(L)'
;MRLNSKLQIKEFQGMTDEWLDFIIDCRSGKTHSYDIVIGAMADDQIYNYISDYIDGSITREQFWIMAKFKYPTHQINFCTKEALECLEYRGFEEVV
;
A
#
# COMPACT_ATOMS: atom_id res chain seq x y z
N MET A 1 19.69 -2.88 2.20
CA MET A 1 18.67 -3.95 2.19
C MET A 1 19.23 -5.11 1.38
N ARG A 2 19.50 -6.26 2.00
CA ARG A 2 19.84 -7.47 1.25
C ARG A 2 18.52 -8.12 0.86
N LEU A 3 18.07 -7.90 -0.37
CA LEU A 3 16.86 -8.52 -0.88
C LEU A 3 17.12 -10.01 -1.09
N ASN A 4 16.47 -10.84 -0.28
CA ASN A 4 16.49 -12.29 -0.48
C ASN A 4 15.66 -12.59 -1.73
N SER A 5 16.28 -13.18 -2.75
CA SER A 5 15.65 -13.50 -4.04
C SER A 5 14.51 -14.51 -3.95
N LYS A 6 14.23 -15.04 -2.75
CA LYS A 6 13.08 -15.91 -2.46
C LYS A 6 11.82 -15.16 -2.04
N LEU A 7 11.91 -13.87 -1.69
CA LEU A 7 10.75 -13.09 -1.23
C LEU A 7 9.90 -12.64 -2.42
N GLN A 8 8.58 -12.77 -2.28
CA GLN A 8 7.59 -12.31 -3.23
C GLN A 8 7.34 -10.81 -3.01
N ILE A 9 7.89 -9.98 -3.88
CA ILE A 9 7.77 -8.52 -3.80
C ILE A 9 6.77 -8.03 -4.84
N LYS A 10 5.75 -7.29 -4.40
CA LYS A 10 4.81 -6.60 -5.26
C LYS A 10 5.08 -5.10 -5.22
N GLU A 11 5.50 -4.54 -6.34
CA GLU A 11 5.78 -3.11 -6.48
C GLU A 11 4.77 -2.44 -7.41
N PHE A 12 4.15 -1.37 -6.92
CA PHE A 12 3.27 -0.49 -7.68
C PHE A 12 4.02 0.82 -7.95
N GLN A 13 4.29 1.11 -9.23
CA GLN A 13 4.96 2.34 -9.67
C GLN A 13 4.12 3.61 -9.43
N GLY A 14 2.83 3.45 -9.14
CA GLY A 14 1.92 4.55 -8.86
C GLY A 14 0.52 4.05 -8.52
N MET A 15 -0.41 4.99 -8.37
CA MET A 15 -1.82 4.68 -8.20
C MET A 15 -2.41 4.31 -9.57
N THR A 16 -2.46 3.01 -9.85
CA THR A 16 -3.11 2.41 -11.04
C THR A 16 -4.41 1.71 -10.63
N ASP A 17 -5.23 1.30 -11.60
CA ASP A 17 -6.40 0.47 -11.31
C ASP A 17 -6.01 -0.84 -10.59
N GLU A 18 -4.88 -1.44 -10.97
CA GLU A 18 -4.36 -2.65 -10.29
C GLU A 18 -4.02 -2.38 -8.83
N TRP A 19 -3.44 -1.21 -8.53
CA TRP A 19 -3.18 -0.79 -7.15
C TRP A 19 -4.50 -0.58 -6.38
N LEU A 20 -5.48 0.09 -6.99
CA LEU A 20 -6.77 0.33 -6.36
C LEU A 20 -7.49 -0.99 -6.02
N ASP A 21 -7.57 -1.90 -7.00
CA ASP A 21 -8.17 -3.22 -6.83
C ASP A 21 -7.45 -4.03 -5.74
N PHE A 22 -6.11 -3.96 -5.69
CA PHE A 22 -5.33 -4.62 -4.64
C PHE A 22 -5.66 -4.07 -3.24
N ILE A 23 -5.75 -2.75 -3.08
CA ILE A 23 -6.07 -2.14 -1.78
C ILE A 23 -7.49 -2.47 -1.34
N ILE A 24 -8.46 -2.50 -2.26
CA ILE A 24 -9.84 -2.90 -1.98
C ILE A 24 -9.90 -4.36 -1.54
N ASP A 25 -9.17 -5.24 -2.22
CA ASP A 25 -9.10 -6.65 -1.87
C ASP A 25 -8.55 -6.86 -0.46
N CYS A 26 -7.45 -6.18 -0.11
CA CYS A 26 -6.89 -6.18 1.23
C CYS A 26 -7.91 -5.71 2.29
N ARG A 27 -8.66 -4.64 2.00
CA ARG A 27 -9.68 -4.10 2.92
C ARG A 27 -10.94 -4.93 3.02
N SER A 28 -11.26 -5.68 1.97
CA SER A 28 -12.35 -6.66 1.96
C SER A 28 -11.99 -7.95 2.71
N GLY A 29 -10.78 -8.03 3.30
CA GLY A 29 -10.31 -9.18 4.04
C GLY A 29 -9.71 -10.29 3.19
N LYS A 30 -9.45 -10.05 1.90
CA LYS A 30 -8.77 -11.02 1.04
C LYS A 30 -7.28 -11.03 1.38
N THR A 31 -6.75 -12.23 1.58
CA THR A 31 -5.33 -12.44 1.86
C THR A 31 -4.53 -12.48 0.56
N HIS A 32 -3.37 -11.82 0.55
CA HIS A 32 -2.38 -11.96 -0.52
C HIS A 32 -1.16 -12.77 -0.05
N SER A 33 -0.38 -13.29 -0.99
CA SER A 33 0.84 -14.09 -0.72
C SER A 33 2.15 -13.30 -0.81
N TYR A 34 2.08 -11.98 -1.02
CA TYR A 34 3.27 -11.13 -1.11
C TYR A 34 3.91 -10.92 0.27
N ASP A 35 5.24 -11.04 0.32
CA ASP A 35 6.07 -10.82 1.50
C ASP A 35 6.32 -9.33 1.75
N ILE A 36 6.53 -8.58 0.66
CA ILE A 36 6.75 -7.14 0.69
C ILE A 36 5.86 -6.49 -0.36
N VAL A 37 5.15 -5.43 0.05
CA VAL A 37 4.36 -4.59 -0.85
C VAL A 37 4.92 -3.18 -0.85
N ILE A 38 5.26 -2.67 -2.03
CA ILE A 38 5.80 -1.32 -2.24
C ILE A 38 4.82 -0.57 -3.12
N GLY A 39 4.42 0.64 -2.73
CA GLY A 39 3.53 1.44 -3.56
C GLY A 39 3.08 2.73 -2.92
N ALA A 40 2.09 3.35 -3.57
CA ALA A 40 1.44 4.55 -3.05
C ALA A 40 0.79 4.28 -1.68
N MET A 41 1.11 5.11 -0.70
CA MET A 41 0.44 5.10 0.60
C MET A 41 -1.02 5.52 0.43
N ALA A 42 -1.94 4.68 0.91
CA ALA A 42 -3.33 5.07 1.09
C ALA A 42 -3.46 5.83 2.43
N ASP A 43 -3.14 7.13 2.41
CA ASP A 43 -3.33 8.04 3.55
C ASP A 43 -4.80 8.15 4.00
N ASP A 44 -5.08 8.87 5.09
CA ASP A 44 -6.44 8.98 5.66
C ASP A 44 -7.48 9.49 4.64
N GLN A 45 -7.08 10.34 3.68
CA GLN A 45 -8.00 10.88 2.69
C GLN A 45 -8.26 9.89 1.55
N ILE A 46 -7.21 9.25 1.03
CA ILE A 46 -7.33 8.17 0.05
C ILE A 46 -8.10 6.99 0.67
N TYR A 47 -7.92 6.73 1.96
CA TYR A 47 -8.67 5.74 2.70
C TYR A 47 -10.18 6.01 2.70
N ASN A 48 -10.57 7.27 2.98
CA ASN A 48 -11.99 7.66 2.95
C ASN A 48 -12.57 7.44 1.56
N TYR A 49 -11.88 7.88 0.50
CA TYR A 49 -12.36 7.68 -0.87
C TYR A 49 -12.48 6.20 -1.26
N ILE A 50 -11.56 5.35 -0.79
CA ILE A 50 -11.66 3.90 -1.02
C ILE A 50 -12.86 3.31 -0.27
N SER A 51 -13.13 3.78 0.95
CA SER A 51 -14.29 3.34 1.73
C SER A 51 -15.60 3.76 1.06
N ASP A 52 -15.70 5.01 0.61
CA ASP A 52 -16.84 5.55 -0.15
C ASP A 52 -17.01 4.84 -1.51
N TYR A 53 -15.94 4.28 -2.07
CA TYR A 53 -16.03 3.48 -3.29
C TYR A 53 -16.56 2.07 -2.99
N ILE A 54 -16.11 1.46 -1.90
CA ILE A 54 -16.54 0.12 -1.45
C ILE A 54 -18.02 0.14 -1.03
N ASP A 55 -18.49 1.20 -0.40
CA ASP A 55 -19.89 1.35 0.00
C ASP A 55 -20.82 1.77 -1.15
N GLY A 56 -20.25 2.14 -2.31
CA GLY A 56 -20.98 2.55 -3.51
C GLY A 56 -21.42 4.02 -3.53
N SER A 57 -20.96 4.84 -2.59
CA SER A 57 -21.23 6.28 -2.52
C SER A 57 -20.56 7.06 -3.64
N ILE A 58 -19.40 6.59 -4.11
CA ILE A 58 -18.70 7.16 -5.28
C ILE A 58 -18.43 6.11 -6.36
N THR A 59 -18.33 6.57 -7.61
CA THR A 59 -17.88 5.73 -8.73
C THR A 59 -16.35 5.66 -8.80
N ARG A 60 -15.83 4.67 -9.55
CA ARG A 60 -14.39 4.56 -9.83
C ARG A 60 -13.83 5.81 -10.53
N GLU A 61 -14.62 6.44 -11.41
CA GLU A 61 -14.24 7.68 -12.06
C GLU A 61 -14.14 8.84 -11.07
N GLN A 62 -15.10 8.96 -10.14
CA GLN A 62 -15.07 9.97 -9.08
C GLN A 62 -13.87 9.78 -8.15
N PHE A 63 -13.53 8.54 -7.79
CA PHE A 63 -12.32 8.21 -7.05
C PHE A 63 -11.08 8.80 -7.73
N TRP A 64 -10.89 8.54 -9.03
CA TRP A 64 -9.72 9.01 -9.77
C TRP A 64 -9.68 10.52 -9.94
N ILE A 65 -10.83 11.19 -10.09
CA ILE A 65 -10.91 12.66 -10.11
C ILE A 65 -10.40 13.25 -8.79
N MET A 66 -10.79 12.68 -7.65
CA MET A 66 -10.34 13.13 -6.33
C MET A 66 -8.87 12.78 -6.08
N ALA A 67 -8.42 11.60 -6.50
CA ALA A 67 -7.05 11.13 -6.34
C ALA A 67 -6.03 11.88 -7.23
N LYS A 68 -6.46 12.45 -8.37
CA LYS A 68 -5.57 13.14 -9.33
C LYS A 68 -4.78 14.31 -8.73
N PHE A 69 -5.27 14.92 -7.65
CA PHE A 69 -4.61 16.04 -6.97
C PHE A 69 -3.72 15.61 -5.80
N LYS A 70 -3.55 14.30 -5.60
CA LYS A 70 -2.73 13.73 -4.53
C LYS A 70 -1.38 13.28 -5.08
N TYR A 71 -0.33 13.64 -4.36
CA TYR A 71 1.01 13.14 -4.60
C TYR A 71 1.24 11.96 -3.66
N PRO A 72 1.18 10.71 -4.14
CA PRO A 72 1.35 9.56 -3.28
C PRO A 72 2.77 9.53 -2.73
N THR A 73 2.89 9.33 -1.42
CA THR A 73 4.17 8.96 -0.80
C THR A 73 4.42 7.47 -1.05
N HIS A 74 5.69 7.09 -1.20
CA HIS A 74 6.06 5.69 -1.34
C HIS A 74 6.09 5.04 0.04
N GLN A 75 5.32 3.96 0.20
CA GLN A 75 5.31 3.11 1.39
C GLN A 75 5.89 1.75 1.06
N ILE A 76 6.60 1.16 2.03
CA ILE A 76 7.05 -0.22 2.01
C ILE A 76 6.38 -0.93 3.19
N ASN A 77 5.60 -1.96 2.89
CA ASN A 77 4.94 -2.81 3.88
C ASN A 77 5.63 -4.18 3.91
N PHE A 78 5.96 -4.65 5.11
CA PHE A 78 6.55 -5.96 5.37
C PHE A 78 5.47 -6.87 5.97
N CYS A 79 5.03 -7.87 5.20
CA CYS A 79 3.87 -8.68 5.54
C CYS A 79 4.23 -10.02 6.20
N THR A 80 5.49 -10.46 6.10
CA THR A 80 5.98 -11.75 6.64
C THR A 80 7.21 -11.58 7.53
N LYS A 81 7.51 -12.58 8.36
CA LYS A 81 8.68 -12.55 9.25
C LYS A 81 9.98 -12.61 8.46
N GLU A 82 9.99 -13.38 7.39
CA GLU A 82 11.10 -13.53 6.45
C GLU A 82 11.42 -12.19 5.76
N ALA A 83 10.40 -11.37 5.52
CA ALA A 83 10.58 -10.01 5.01
C ALA A 83 11.27 -9.10 6.03
N LEU A 84 10.95 -9.22 7.32
CA LEU A 84 11.58 -8.44 8.40
C LEU A 84 13.06 -8.75 8.57
N GLU A 85 13.52 -9.95 8.22
CA GLU A 85 14.96 -10.30 8.23
C GLU A 85 15.78 -9.46 7.24
N CYS A 86 15.13 -8.75 6.30
CA CYS A 86 15.79 -7.80 5.41
C CYS A 86 16.17 -6.48 6.11
N LEU A 87 15.62 -6.22 7.30
CA LEU A 87 15.85 -5.02 8.09
C LEU A 87 17.04 -5.23 9.03
N GLU A 88 17.94 -4.26 9.04
CA GLU A 88 19.04 -4.20 10.00
C GLU A 88 18.75 -3.05 10.95
N TYR A 89 18.67 -3.37 12.25
CA TYR A 89 18.51 -2.35 13.26
C TYR A 89 19.78 -1.49 13.36
N ARG A 90 19.65 -0.18 13.17
CA ARG A 90 20.78 0.77 13.21
C ARG A 90 20.84 1.61 14.48
N GLY A 91 19.73 1.74 15.21
CA GLY A 91 19.58 2.64 16.35
C GLY A 91 18.16 3.16 16.46
N PHE A 92 17.90 3.95 17.50
CA PHE A 92 16.66 4.71 17.67
C PHE A 92 16.98 6.13 18.16
N GLU A 93 16.09 7.07 17.87
CA GLU A 93 16.16 8.45 18.34
C GLU A 93 14.78 8.82 18.87
N GLU A 94 14.75 9.53 19.99
CA GLU A 94 13.52 10.08 20.57
C GLU A 94 13.46 11.57 20.23
N VAL A 95 12.44 11.98 19.48
CA VAL A 95 12.21 13.37 19.11
C VAL A 95 11.28 13.98 20.16
N VAL A 96 11.81 14.93 20.94
CA VAL A 96 11.08 15.68 21.97
C VAL A 96 10.26 16.81 21.36
#